data_AF-A0A3D2XI33-F1
#
_entry.id   AF-A0A3D2XI33-F1
#
_cell.length_a   1.000
_cell.length_b   1.000
_cell.length_c   1.000
_cell.angle_alpha   90.00
_cell.angle_beta   90.00
_cell.angle_gamma   90.00
#
_symmetry.space_group_name_H-M   'P 1'
#
loop_
_entity.id
_entity.type
_entity.pdbx_description
1 polymer ?
#
loop_
_entity_poly.entity_id
_entity_poly.type
_entity_poly.pdbx_seq_one_letter_code
_entity_poly.pdbx_strand_id
1 'polypeptide(L)'
;MTESMTQLNLQQLTALGLKPMHHVHYQLSPEALTEQTVFRGQGVLNNTGALCIETGEFTGRSPQDKFIVKDAITAATVHWNNFNIAIEEKYFFQLRDKMLSYLNGKEDIWVRDAYACADPVYRMNIRVINENPWSNLFAYNMFLRPTEQELENFIPEWHIIQAPGFKADPAVDGTRQHNFAVVSFTHKTILIGGTGYTGEMKKGIF
;
A
#
# COMPACT_ATOMS: atom_id res chain seq x y z
N MET A 1 -9.96 18.57 9.49
CA MET A 1 -9.20 17.57 10.27
C MET A 1 -8.76 18.23 11.56
N THR A 2 -9.05 17.63 12.72
CA THR A 2 -8.68 18.18 14.03
C THR A 2 -7.20 17.87 14.33
N GLU A 3 -6.56 18.74 15.11
CA GLU A 3 -5.13 18.62 15.48
C GLU A 3 -4.81 17.30 16.21
N SER A 4 -5.77 16.75 16.96
CA SER A 4 -5.67 15.47 17.66
C SER A 4 -5.64 14.26 16.73
N MET A 5 -6.44 14.24 15.67
CA MET A 5 -6.45 13.16 14.66
C MET A 5 -5.12 13.09 13.91
N THR A 6 -4.55 14.24 13.57
CA THR A 6 -3.24 14.33 12.92
C THR A 6 -2.15 13.73 13.80
N GLN A 7 -2.18 14.02 15.11
CA GLN A 7 -1.18 13.52 16.06
C GLN A 7 -1.29 12.01 16.29
N LEU A 8 -2.51 11.46 16.42
CA LEU A 8 -2.73 10.01 16.57
C LEU A 8 -2.22 9.24 15.34
N ASN A 9 -2.50 9.75 14.14
CA ASN A 9 -2.03 9.13 12.90
C ASN A 9 -0.50 9.16 12.78
N LEU A 10 0.14 10.27 13.16
CA LEU A 10 1.60 10.35 13.16
C LEU A 10 2.24 9.37 14.14
N GLN A 11 1.66 9.16 15.33
CA GLN A 11 2.15 8.16 16.29
C GLN A 11 2.03 6.73 15.72
N GLN A 12 0.90 6.40 15.10
CA GLN A 12 0.69 5.08 14.49
C GLN A 12 1.65 4.84 13.31
N LEU A 13 1.87 5.85 12.45
CA LEU A 13 2.86 5.76 11.36
C LEU A 13 4.29 5.63 11.90
N THR A 14 4.60 6.33 13.00
CA THR A 14 5.90 6.20 13.69
C THR A 14 6.10 4.80 14.25
N ALA A 15 5.06 4.20 14.84
CA ALA A 15 5.10 2.82 15.31
C ALA A 15 5.31 1.80 14.17
N LEU A 16 4.87 2.11 12.95
CA LEU A 16 5.17 1.31 11.77
C LEU A 16 6.64 1.44 11.30
N GLY A 17 7.36 2.48 11.74
CA GLY A 17 8.75 2.76 11.35
C GLY A 17 8.92 3.92 10.36
N LEU A 18 7.86 4.69 10.08
CA LEU A 18 7.94 5.92 9.29
C LEU A 18 8.33 7.11 10.17
N LYS A 19 9.22 7.97 9.69
CA LYS A 19 9.73 9.10 10.49
C LYS A 19 8.76 10.28 10.42
N PRO A 20 8.64 11.09 11.48
CA PRO A 20 7.74 12.24 11.52
C PRO A 20 8.16 13.41 10.60
N MET A 21 9.27 13.29 9.86
CA MET A 21 9.77 14.35 8.96
C MET A 21 9.08 14.37 7.59
N HIS A 22 8.10 13.50 7.34
CA HIS A 22 7.34 13.51 6.08
C HIS A 22 6.25 14.56 6.07
N HIS A 23 6.02 15.17 4.91
CA HIS A 23 4.72 15.72 4.59
C HIS A 23 3.76 14.54 4.35
N VAL A 24 3.02 14.20 5.40
CA VAL A 24 1.99 13.15 5.34
C VAL A 24 0.72 13.74 4.77
N HIS A 25 0.40 13.37 3.54
CA HIS A 25 -0.84 13.71 2.86
C HIS A 25 -1.94 12.71 3.25
N TYR A 26 -2.60 12.96 4.38
CA TYR A 26 -3.62 12.06 4.92
C TYR A 26 -5.03 12.39 4.39
N GLN A 27 -5.75 11.37 3.88
CA GLN A 27 -7.15 11.44 3.45
C GLN A 27 -7.46 12.58 2.44
N LEU A 28 -6.49 12.97 1.60
CA LEU A 28 -6.71 14.02 0.59
C LEU A 28 -7.93 13.74 -0.30
N SER A 29 -8.58 14.80 -0.78
CA SER A 29 -9.70 14.63 -1.70
C SER A 29 -9.23 14.12 -3.08
N PRO A 30 -10.12 13.54 -3.88
CA PRO A 30 -9.81 13.13 -5.25
C PRO A 30 -9.24 14.25 -6.11
N GLU A 31 -9.75 15.47 -5.93
CA GLU A 31 -9.31 16.68 -6.64
C GLU A 31 -7.87 17.00 -6.27
N ALA A 32 -7.56 17.07 -4.97
CA ALA A 32 -6.19 17.33 -4.49
C ALA A 32 -5.19 16.26 -4.95
N LEU A 33 -5.58 14.98 -4.91
CA LEU A 33 -4.75 13.88 -5.41
C LEU A 33 -4.52 13.97 -6.93
N THR A 34 -5.55 14.36 -7.68
CA THR A 34 -5.47 14.55 -9.13
C THR A 34 -4.55 15.73 -9.48
N GLU A 35 -4.75 16.87 -8.83
CA GLU A 35 -3.91 18.07 -9.00
C GLU A 35 -2.44 17.78 -8.67
N GLN A 36 -2.18 17.13 -7.55
CA GLN A 36 -0.81 16.73 -7.18
C GLN A 36 -0.21 15.76 -8.19
N THR A 37 -1.00 14.82 -8.73
CA THR A 37 -0.51 13.88 -9.76
C THR A 37 -0.06 14.65 -11.01
N VAL A 38 -0.88 15.58 -11.49
CA VAL A 38 -0.59 16.38 -12.69
C VAL A 38 0.59 17.32 -12.43
N PHE A 39 0.59 18.03 -11.30
CA PHE A 39 1.67 18.95 -10.90
C PHE A 39 3.03 18.25 -10.84
N ARG A 40 3.06 17.00 -10.38
CA ARG A 40 4.29 16.18 -10.31
C ARG A 40 4.68 15.55 -11.65
N GLY A 41 3.93 15.80 -12.73
CA GLY A 41 4.18 15.20 -14.04
C GLY A 41 3.95 13.69 -14.07
N GLN A 42 3.14 13.16 -13.14
CA GLN A 42 2.89 11.71 -12.99
C GLN A 42 1.61 11.24 -13.70
N GLY A 43 0.95 12.16 -14.41
CA GLY A 43 -0.26 11.90 -15.17
C GLY A 43 -0.75 13.15 -15.86
N VAL A 44 -1.74 12.98 -16.72
CA VAL A 44 -2.41 14.06 -17.46
C VAL A 44 -3.91 13.88 -17.38
N LEU A 45 -4.66 14.97 -17.53
CA LEU A 45 -6.11 14.87 -17.70
C LEU A 45 -6.45 14.63 -19.17
N ASN A 46 -7.38 13.71 -19.44
CA ASN A 46 -7.97 13.57 -20.77
C ASN A 46 -9.04 14.66 -21.03
N ASN A 47 -9.68 14.59 -22.20
CA ASN A 47 -10.71 15.54 -22.61
C ASN A 47 -11.99 15.53 -21.76
N THR A 48 -12.19 14.52 -20.90
CA THR A 48 -13.31 14.44 -19.95
C THR A 48 -12.89 14.79 -18.52
N GLY A 49 -11.64 15.21 -18.29
CA GLY A 49 -11.11 15.50 -16.96
C GLY A 49 -10.74 14.26 -16.14
N ALA A 50 -10.71 13.07 -16.75
CA ALA A 50 -10.25 11.86 -16.07
C ALA A 50 -8.71 11.83 -16.04
N LEU A 51 -8.14 11.47 -14.90
CA LEU A 51 -6.71 11.32 -14.73
C LEU A 51 -6.21 10.06 -15.45
N CYS A 52 -5.29 10.25 -16.38
CA CYS A 52 -4.53 9.21 -17.07
C CYS A 52 -3.12 9.14 -16.50
N ILE A 53 -2.70 7.95 -16.09
CA ILE A 53 -1.37 7.66 -15.53
C ILE A 53 -0.72 6.51 -16.28
N GLU A 54 0.60 6.45 -16.23
CA GLU A 54 1.38 5.31 -16.68
C GLU A 54 1.91 4.53 -15.49
N THR A 55 1.71 3.21 -15.48
CA THR A 55 2.13 2.32 -14.38
C THR A 55 3.58 1.83 -14.51
N GLY A 56 4.32 2.36 -15.49
CA GLY A 56 5.68 1.96 -15.82
C GLY A 56 5.74 0.63 -16.56
N GLU A 57 6.78 -0.16 -16.28
CA GLU A 57 7.07 -1.46 -16.93
C GLU A 57 5.90 -2.45 -16.83
N PHE A 58 5.21 -2.46 -15.68
CA PHE A 58 4.14 -3.40 -15.40
C PHE A 58 2.78 -2.78 -15.68
N THR A 59 2.14 -3.22 -16.77
CA THR A 59 0.78 -2.79 -17.19
C THR A 59 -0.32 -3.77 -16.76
N GLY A 60 0.07 -4.82 -16.04
CA GLY A 60 -0.80 -5.87 -15.55
C GLY A 60 -0.24 -6.53 -14.31
N ARG A 61 -0.96 -7.56 -13.81
CA ARG A 61 -0.48 -8.35 -12.68
C ARG A 61 0.80 -9.10 -13.01
N SER A 62 1.59 -9.36 -11.98
CA SER A 62 2.77 -10.23 -12.06
C SER A 62 2.60 -11.45 -11.16
N PRO A 63 1.83 -12.48 -11.56
CA PRO A 63 1.48 -13.62 -10.69
C PRO A 63 2.69 -14.37 -10.11
N GLN A 64 3.80 -14.43 -10.86
CA GLN A 64 5.04 -15.09 -10.42
C GLN A 64 5.84 -14.29 -9.40
N ASP A 65 5.45 -13.03 -9.15
CA ASP A 65 6.07 -12.12 -8.18
C ASP A 65 5.15 -11.83 -6.98
N LYS A 66 4.04 -12.57 -6.88
CA LYS A 66 3.18 -12.58 -5.69
C LYS A 66 3.67 -13.68 -4.75
N PHE A 67 3.97 -13.29 -3.52
CA PHE A 67 4.43 -14.16 -2.46
C PHE A 67 3.51 -14.09 -1.25
N ILE A 68 3.42 -15.20 -0.52
CA ILE A 68 2.76 -15.28 0.78
C ILE A 68 3.80 -15.74 1.79
N VAL A 69 3.93 -15.01 2.89
CA VAL A 69 4.83 -15.39 3.99
C VAL A 69 4.41 -16.76 4.50
N LYS A 70 5.35 -17.70 4.51
CA LYS A 70 5.16 -19.04 5.08
C LYS A 70 5.67 -19.04 6.53
N ASP A 71 4.73 -19.01 7.45
CA ASP A 71 4.91 -18.93 8.89
C ASP A 71 4.03 -19.98 9.61
N ALA A 72 3.95 -19.92 10.94
CA ALA A 72 3.20 -20.89 11.74
C ALA A 72 1.70 -20.96 11.40
N ILE A 73 1.06 -19.84 11.03
CA ILE A 73 -0.39 -19.82 10.75
C ILE A 73 -0.71 -20.18 9.31
N THR A 74 0.21 -19.91 8.38
CA THR A 74 0.02 -20.13 6.93
C THR A 74 0.55 -21.48 6.45
N ALA A 75 1.58 -22.04 7.11
CA ALA A 75 2.30 -23.23 6.64
C ALA A 75 1.39 -24.41 6.30
N ALA A 76 0.33 -24.64 7.09
CA ALA A 76 -0.63 -25.72 6.90
C ALA A 76 -2.00 -25.27 6.34
N THR A 77 -2.27 -23.96 6.26
CA THR A 77 -3.60 -23.43 5.87
C THR A 77 -3.63 -22.91 4.45
N VAL A 78 -2.50 -22.42 3.92
CA VAL A 78 -2.41 -21.95 2.54
C VAL A 78 -2.25 -23.14 1.60
N HIS A 79 -3.01 -23.15 0.51
CA HIS A 79 -2.86 -24.12 -0.57
C HIS A 79 -1.66 -23.74 -1.45
N TRP A 80 -0.46 -24.15 -1.04
CA TRP A 80 0.81 -23.87 -1.73
C TRP A 80 0.86 -24.52 -3.12
N ASN A 81 1.22 -23.73 -4.14
CA ASN A 81 1.33 -24.17 -5.54
C ASN A 81 2.13 -23.15 -6.37
N ASN A 82 2.12 -23.26 -7.69
CA ASN A 82 2.83 -22.35 -8.60
C ASN A 82 2.27 -20.91 -8.65
N PHE A 83 1.20 -20.63 -7.91
CA PHE A 83 0.56 -19.31 -7.80
C PHE A 83 0.63 -18.75 -6.37
N ASN A 84 0.42 -19.60 -5.35
CA ASN A 84 0.63 -19.27 -3.94
C ASN A 84 2.09 -19.59 -3.59
N ILE A 85 2.99 -18.69 -3.96
CA ILE A 85 4.43 -18.88 -3.82
C ILE A 85 4.84 -18.51 -2.39
N ALA A 86 5.52 -19.42 -1.71
CA ALA A 86 6.01 -19.17 -0.36
C ALA A 86 7.22 -18.24 -0.35
N ILE A 87 7.29 -17.35 0.63
CA ILE A 87 8.52 -16.62 0.99
C ILE A 87 8.78 -16.78 2.50
N GLU A 88 10.05 -16.89 2.88
CA GLU A 88 10.42 -16.94 4.30
C GLU A 88 10.12 -15.59 4.99
N GLU A 89 9.69 -15.65 6.25
CA GLU A 89 9.34 -14.47 7.04
C GLU A 89 10.48 -13.46 7.17
N LYS A 90 11.73 -13.94 7.25
CA LYS A 90 12.91 -13.06 7.32
C LYS A 90 13.00 -12.08 6.13
N TYR A 91 12.60 -12.53 4.93
CA TYR A 91 12.63 -11.68 3.73
C TYR A 91 11.48 -10.67 3.73
N PHE A 92 10.33 -11.01 4.30
CA PHE A 92 9.26 -10.03 4.52
C PHE A 92 9.73 -8.88 5.42
N PHE A 93 10.37 -9.19 6.55
CA PHE A 93 10.91 -8.16 7.43
C PHE A 93 12.00 -7.34 6.74
N GLN A 94 12.92 -8.00 6.04
CA GLN A 94 13.98 -7.31 5.27
C GLN A 94 13.41 -6.35 4.22
N LEU A 95 12.43 -6.80 3.42
CA LEU A 95 11.76 -5.96 2.43
C LEU A 95 10.99 -4.82 3.09
N ARG A 96 10.27 -5.10 4.19
CA ARG A 96 9.54 -4.09 4.96
C ARG A 96 10.48 -3.00 5.45
N ASP A 97 11.59 -3.36 6.07
CA ASP A 97 12.54 -2.41 6.63
C ASP A 97 13.21 -1.57 5.53
N LYS A 98 13.58 -2.20 4.41
CA LYS A 98 14.10 -1.49 3.23
C LYS A 98 13.06 -0.55 2.61
N MET A 99 11.81 -0.98 2.47
CA MET A 99 10.73 -0.13 1.94
C MET A 99 10.44 1.04 2.87
N LEU A 100 10.38 0.83 4.18
CA LEU A 100 10.20 1.90 5.16
C LEU A 100 11.39 2.86 5.14
N SER A 101 12.62 2.36 5.03
CA SER A 101 13.80 3.20 4.85
C SER A 101 13.75 4.02 3.56
N TYR A 102 13.27 3.43 2.46
CA TYR A 102 13.09 4.11 1.18
C TYR A 102 12.03 5.22 1.27
N LEU A 103 10.87 4.91 1.87
CA LEU A 103 9.81 5.89 2.12
C LEU A 103 10.30 6.99 3.06
N ASN A 104 11.13 6.65 4.06
CA ASN A 104 11.80 7.58 4.95
C ASN A 104 12.74 8.57 4.24
N GLY A 105 13.18 8.25 3.02
CA GLY A 105 13.94 9.16 2.14
C GLY A 105 13.08 10.05 1.25
N LYS A 106 11.74 9.92 1.29
CA LYS A 106 10.81 10.75 0.51
C LYS A 106 10.40 11.99 1.30
N GLU A 107 10.20 13.10 0.60
CA GLU A 107 9.62 14.31 1.19
C GLU A 107 8.13 14.12 1.53
N ASP A 108 7.40 13.46 0.62
CA ASP A 108 5.96 13.26 0.70
C ASP A 108 5.60 11.78 0.75
N ILE A 109 4.59 11.44 1.55
CA ILE A 109 3.87 10.16 1.48
C ILE A 109 2.36 10.41 1.55
N TRP A 110 1.58 9.51 0.94
CA TRP A 110 0.12 9.59 0.93
C TRP A 110 -0.47 8.47 1.76
N VAL A 111 -1.38 8.81 2.65
CA VAL A 111 -1.98 7.86 3.59
C VAL A 111 -3.49 7.92 3.48
N ARG A 112 -4.12 6.75 3.37
CA ARG A 112 -5.58 6.61 3.30
C ARG A 112 -6.08 5.49 4.19
N ASP A 113 -7.06 5.82 5.00
CA ASP A 113 -7.82 4.87 5.78
C ASP A 113 -9.13 4.57 5.05
N ALA A 114 -9.41 3.28 4.88
CA ALA A 114 -10.50 2.76 4.10
C ALA A 114 -11.03 1.44 4.67
N TYR A 115 -12.19 1.00 4.18
CA TYR A 115 -12.73 -0.32 4.51
C TYR A 115 -12.76 -1.26 3.31
N ALA A 116 -12.62 -2.55 3.57
CA ALA A 116 -13.06 -3.61 2.67
C ALA A 116 -14.23 -4.38 3.28
N CYS A 117 -15.11 -4.92 2.43
CA CYS A 117 -16.41 -5.51 2.78
C CYS A 117 -17.43 -4.47 3.31
N ALA A 118 -18.62 -4.46 2.70
CA ALA A 118 -19.68 -3.50 3.03
C ALA A 118 -20.51 -3.91 4.26
N ASP A 119 -20.51 -5.18 4.62
CA ASP A 119 -21.18 -5.67 5.82
C ASP A 119 -20.37 -5.28 7.06
N PRO A 120 -20.91 -4.47 7.99
CA PRO A 120 -20.19 -4.03 9.18
C PRO A 120 -19.63 -5.16 10.05
N VAL A 121 -20.24 -6.35 10.03
CA VAL A 121 -19.78 -7.51 10.82
C VAL A 121 -18.50 -8.10 10.27
N TYR A 122 -18.30 -8.04 8.95
CA TYR A 122 -17.15 -8.61 8.24
C TYR A 122 -16.22 -7.53 7.66
N ARG A 123 -16.45 -6.28 8.05
CA ARG A 123 -15.71 -5.12 7.55
C ARG A 123 -14.28 -5.15 8.07
N MET A 124 -13.35 -4.91 7.17
CA MET A 124 -11.91 -4.87 7.46
C MET A 124 -11.40 -3.44 7.36
N ASN A 125 -10.69 -2.99 8.39
CA ASN A 125 -10.07 -1.66 8.43
C ASN A 125 -8.69 -1.71 7.76
N ILE A 126 -8.49 -0.92 6.71
CA ILE A 126 -7.27 -0.92 5.90
C ILE A 126 -6.64 0.47 5.94
N ARG A 127 -5.33 0.53 6.22
CA ARG A 127 -4.50 1.71 5.98
C ARG A 127 -3.58 1.50 4.78
N VAL A 128 -3.73 2.34 3.78
CA VAL A 128 -2.93 2.36 2.57
C VAL A 128 -1.89 3.46 2.66
N ILE A 129 -0.63 3.13 2.42
CA ILE A 129 0.52 4.03 2.44
C ILE A 129 1.18 3.95 1.06
N ASN A 130 1.25 5.09 0.37
CA ASN A 130 1.78 5.20 -0.99
C ASN A 130 2.88 6.25 -1.07
N GLU A 131 3.84 6.08 -2.00
CA GLU A 131 4.77 7.15 -2.39
C GLU A 131 4.23 8.04 -3.53
N ASN A 132 3.00 7.80 -4.01
CA ASN A 132 2.40 8.58 -5.10
C ASN A 132 0.91 8.93 -4.84
N PRO A 133 0.45 10.12 -5.27
CA PRO A 133 -0.93 10.55 -5.10
C PRO A 133 -1.92 9.71 -5.92
N TRP A 134 -1.58 9.33 -7.16
CA TRP A 134 -2.47 8.53 -8.02
C TRP A 134 -2.74 7.12 -7.46
N SER A 135 -1.78 6.51 -6.78
CA SER A 135 -1.99 5.23 -6.08
C SER A 135 -3.01 5.40 -4.95
N ASN A 136 -2.94 6.51 -4.23
CA ASN A 136 -3.88 6.81 -3.15
C ASN A 136 -5.29 7.14 -3.68
N LEU A 137 -5.38 7.78 -4.85
CA LEU A 137 -6.64 7.99 -5.56
C LEU A 137 -7.25 6.66 -6.01
N PHE A 138 -6.43 5.70 -6.45
CA PHE A 138 -6.93 4.36 -6.74
C PHE A 138 -7.51 3.70 -5.49
N ALA A 139 -6.84 3.80 -4.34
CA ALA A 139 -7.38 3.29 -3.07
C ALA A 139 -8.71 3.95 -2.70
N TYR A 140 -8.84 5.28 -2.90
CA TYR A 140 -10.10 6.01 -2.70
C TYR A 140 -11.24 5.47 -3.57
N ASN A 141 -10.96 5.17 -4.84
CA ASN A 141 -11.96 4.68 -5.77
C ASN A 141 -12.36 3.21 -5.54
N MET A 142 -11.42 2.39 -5.05
CA MET A 142 -11.62 0.95 -4.97
C MET A 142 -12.16 0.45 -3.63
N PHE A 143 -11.84 1.15 -2.54
CA PHE A 143 -12.24 0.75 -1.18
C PHE A 143 -13.37 1.63 -0.66
N LEU A 144 -14.04 1.18 0.39
CA LEU A 144 -15.12 1.94 1.03
C LEU A 144 -14.54 3.08 1.86
N ARG A 145 -15.23 4.21 1.84
CA ARG A 145 -14.78 5.47 2.47
C ARG A 145 -15.40 5.59 3.86
N PRO A 146 -14.58 5.68 4.93
CA PRO A 146 -15.07 6.02 6.25
C PRO A 146 -15.60 7.46 6.26
N THR A 147 -16.61 7.70 7.10
CA THR A 147 -17.06 9.05 7.44
C THR A 147 -16.03 9.78 8.31
N GLU A 148 -16.11 11.10 8.40
CA GLU A 148 -15.21 11.88 9.27
C GLU A 148 -15.25 11.41 10.73
N GLN A 149 -16.45 11.08 11.24
CA GLN A 149 -16.64 10.55 12.59
C GLN A 149 -15.98 9.17 12.78
N GLU A 150 -16.09 8.28 11.78
CA GLU A 150 -15.43 6.97 11.82
C GLU A 150 -13.90 7.09 11.81
N LEU A 151 -13.35 8.15 11.21
CA LEU A 151 -11.91 8.39 11.15
C LEU A 151 -11.32 8.81 12.51
N GLU A 152 -12.10 9.43 13.40
CA GLU A 152 -11.61 9.92 14.70
C GLU A 152 -11.01 8.79 15.56
N ASN A 153 -11.58 7.59 15.45
CA ASN A 153 -11.17 6.41 16.21
C ASN A 153 -10.76 5.25 15.30
N PHE A 154 -10.28 5.55 14.09
CA PHE A 154 -9.91 4.52 13.13
C PHE A 154 -8.67 3.75 13.60
N ILE A 155 -8.81 2.43 13.72
CA ILE A 155 -7.73 1.52 14.05
C ILE A 155 -7.53 0.60 12.83
N PRO A 156 -6.43 0.77 12.06
CA PRO A 156 -6.17 -0.10 10.94
C PRO A 156 -5.86 -1.52 11.40
N GLU A 157 -6.52 -2.49 10.78
CA GLU A 157 -6.27 -3.90 11.00
C GLU A 157 -5.22 -4.43 10.00
N TRP A 158 -5.33 -3.98 8.75
CA TRP A 158 -4.44 -4.33 7.66
C TRP A 158 -3.70 -3.10 7.13
N HIS A 159 -2.46 -3.30 6.72
CA HIS A 159 -1.64 -2.28 6.08
C HIS A 159 -1.33 -2.67 4.64
N ILE A 160 -1.41 -1.71 3.72
CA ILE A 160 -0.86 -1.83 2.36
C ILE A 160 0.24 -0.78 2.25
N ILE A 161 1.48 -1.21 2.03
CA ILE A 161 2.62 -0.34 1.80
C ILE A 161 3.05 -0.51 0.35
N GLN A 162 2.85 0.53 -0.47
CA GLN A 162 3.12 0.48 -1.90
C GLN A 162 4.10 1.58 -2.31
N ALA A 163 5.24 1.15 -2.85
CA ALA A 163 6.33 2.00 -3.31
C ALA A 163 6.87 1.46 -4.65
N PRO A 164 6.26 1.81 -5.80
CA PRO A 164 6.66 1.29 -7.11
C PRO A 164 8.09 1.65 -7.50
N GLY A 165 8.66 2.73 -6.97
CA GLY A 165 10.05 3.11 -7.18
C GLY A 165 11.05 2.33 -6.33
N PHE A 166 10.60 1.65 -5.27
CA PHE A 166 11.46 0.73 -4.52
C PHE A 166 11.61 -0.58 -5.27
N LYS A 167 12.84 -0.98 -5.59
CA LYS A 167 13.16 -2.23 -6.30
C LYS A 167 13.86 -3.20 -5.36
N ALA A 168 13.36 -4.44 -5.27
CA ALA A 168 14.04 -5.52 -4.57
C ALA A 168 15.31 -5.94 -5.32
N ASP A 169 16.27 -6.47 -4.57
CA ASP A 169 17.43 -7.19 -5.08
C ASP A 169 17.19 -8.71 -4.95
N PRO A 170 16.90 -9.42 -6.05
CA PRO A 170 16.61 -10.86 -6.03
C PRO A 170 17.73 -11.71 -5.42
N ALA A 171 18.98 -11.22 -5.45
CA ALA A 171 20.11 -11.96 -4.90
C ALA A 171 20.03 -12.09 -3.37
N VAL A 172 19.33 -11.18 -2.69
CA VAL A 172 19.31 -11.10 -1.21
C VAL A 172 17.91 -10.99 -0.61
N ASP A 173 16.91 -10.58 -1.38
CA ASP A 173 15.55 -10.29 -0.88
C ASP A 173 14.58 -11.47 -1.00
N GLY A 174 15.02 -12.62 -1.51
CA GLY A 174 14.17 -13.80 -1.67
C GLY A 174 13.04 -13.63 -2.69
N THR A 175 13.08 -12.57 -3.51
CA THR A 175 12.17 -12.33 -4.61
C THR A 175 12.71 -12.94 -5.91
N ARG A 176 11.84 -13.13 -6.90
CA ARG A 176 12.22 -13.64 -8.23
C ARG A 176 12.91 -12.57 -9.08
N GLN A 177 12.41 -11.33 -9.00
CA GLN A 177 12.93 -10.17 -9.71
C GLN A 177 12.67 -8.90 -8.89
N HIS A 178 12.88 -7.73 -9.50
CA HIS A 178 12.93 -6.46 -8.79
C HIS A 178 11.56 -5.95 -8.30
N ASN A 179 10.46 -6.39 -8.93
CA ASN A 179 9.10 -6.16 -8.44
C ASN A 179 8.62 -7.32 -7.58
N PHE A 180 7.72 -7.03 -6.66
CA PHE A 180 7.14 -8.02 -5.75
C PHE A 180 5.82 -7.51 -5.18
N ALA A 181 4.95 -8.47 -4.82
CA ALA A 181 3.83 -8.28 -3.92
C ALA A 181 3.90 -9.36 -2.84
N VAL A 182 4.20 -8.99 -1.60
CA VAL A 182 4.33 -9.93 -0.47
C VAL A 182 3.17 -9.73 0.50
N VAL A 183 2.44 -10.79 0.80
CA VAL A 183 1.35 -10.80 1.79
C VAL A 183 1.79 -11.54 3.04
N SER A 184 1.70 -10.89 4.20
CA SER A 184 1.80 -11.54 5.50
C SER A 184 0.46 -11.50 6.22
N PHE A 185 -0.09 -12.68 6.53
CA PHE A 185 -1.31 -12.80 7.32
C PHE A 185 -1.06 -12.60 8.82
N THR A 186 0.09 -13.06 9.33
CA THR A 186 0.49 -12.85 10.74
C THR A 186 0.64 -11.37 11.05
N HIS A 187 1.32 -10.63 10.16
CA HIS A 187 1.59 -9.20 10.35
C HIS A 187 0.52 -8.31 9.71
N LYS A 188 -0.51 -8.90 9.11
CA LYS A 188 -1.62 -8.23 8.40
C LYS A 188 -1.13 -7.07 7.50
N THR A 189 -0.13 -7.36 6.69
CA THR A 189 0.56 -6.36 5.87
C THR A 189 0.81 -6.89 4.47
N ILE A 190 0.55 -6.03 3.49
CA ILE A 190 0.86 -6.26 2.08
C ILE A 190 1.94 -5.26 1.66
N LEU A 191 3.06 -5.76 1.16
CA LEU A 191 4.17 -4.98 0.63
C LEU A 191 4.16 -5.05 -0.90
N ILE A 192 4.20 -3.92 -1.58
CA ILE A 192 4.22 -3.84 -3.04
C ILE A 192 5.35 -2.92 -3.48
N GLY A 193 6.33 -3.47 -4.20
CA GLY A 193 7.49 -2.74 -4.71
C GLY A 193 7.77 -3.06 -6.17
N GLY A 194 8.44 -2.14 -6.85
CA GLY A 194 8.94 -2.30 -8.22
C GLY A 194 7.87 -2.28 -9.31
N THR A 195 6.59 -2.23 -8.94
CA THR A 195 5.45 -2.20 -9.86
C THR A 195 4.49 -1.06 -9.55
N GLY A 196 4.20 -0.25 -10.55
CA GLY A 196 3.16 0.79 -10.51
C GLY A 196 1.75 0.26 -10.78
N TYR A 197 1.59 -1.03 -11.06
CA TYR A 197 0.27 -1.58 -11.37
C TYR A 197 -0.64 -1.59 -10.13
N THR A 198 -1.59 -0.65 -10.08
CA THR A 198 -2.52 -0.47 -8.94
C THR A 198 -3.35 -1.69 -8.60
N GLY A 199 -3.59 -2.57 -9.57
CA GLY A 199 -4.37 -3.79 -9.38
C GLY A 199 -3.78 -4.73 -8.32
N GLU A 200 -2.48 -4.65 -8.03
CA GLU A 200 -1.86 -5.43 -6.94
C GLU A 200 -2.41 -5.03 -5.56
N MET A 201 -2.76 -3.75 -5.34
CA MET A 201 -3.38 -3.32 -4.07
C MET A 201 -4.78 -3.94 -3.90
N LYS A 202 -5.61 -3.87 -4.96
CA LYS A 202 -6.97 -4.45 -4.95
C LYS A 202 -6.93 -5.97 -4.77
N LYS A 203 -6.06 -6.65 -5.51
CA LYS A 203 -5.96 -8.12 -5.53
C LYS A 203 -5.10 -8.70 -4.41
N GLY A 204 -4.41 -7.86 -3.65
CA GLY A 204 -3.81 -8.24 -2.38
C GLY A 204 -4.86 -8.36 -1.27
N ILE A 205 -5.83 -7.44 -1.24
CA ILE A 205 -6.94 -7.46 -0.26
C ILE A 205 -8.01 -8.50 -0.60
N PHE A 206 -8.30 -8.71 -1.90
CA PHE A 206 -9.23 -9.73 -2.38
C PHE A 206 -8.58 -11.13 -2.42
#